data_AF-A0A535Q8V3-F1
#
_entry.id   AF-A0A535Q8V3-F1
#
_cell.length_a   1.000
_cell.length_b   1.000
_cell.length_c   1.000
_cell.angle_alpha   90.00
_cell.angle_beta   90.00
_cell.angle_gamma   90.00
#
_symmetry.space_group_name_H-M   'P 1'
#
loop_
_entity.id
_entity.type
_entity.pdbx_description
1 polymer ?
#
loop_
_entity_poly.entity_id
_entity_poly.type
_entity_poly.pdbx_seq_one_letter_code
_entity_poly.pdbx_strand_id
1 'polypeptide(L)'
;MGGKTTISVLEGNNFVVSDLRGDIDASLSEPLGLFAWDTRFLSRWLLTVDGQRPNVLSTDDLDYFYVQFFLVPGTGTVYVDSDLSIIRKRAVGNGFHEEVTILNHKDKPVDLKVRMEAAADFADLFEVKDALKKKGEFYQRIESDRLVLGYRREQFIRETSITSDASADIDEHGLSFAVHIEPHGEWTASLEVVTVLVGFGENHKEATGGHGGSQARSEMRRSLEKLGEALPRLSCDWPSLQVTYRRNLVDLAALRFFPLTLPGQALPAAG
;
A
#
# COMPACT_ATOMS: atom_id res chain seq x y z
N MET A 1 16.65 18.13 -12.99
CA MET A 1 16.39 17.06 -12.00
C MET A 1 14.89 16.89 -11.94
N GLY A 2 14.34 15.90 -12.64
CA GLY A 2 12.92 15.57 -12.51
C GLY A 2 12.72 14.90 -11.14
N GLY A 3 12.09 15.61 -10.21
CA GLY A 3 11.77 15.04 -8.90
C GLY A 3 10.91 13.80 -9.09
N LYS A 4 11.18 12.75 -8.31
CA LYS A 4 10.38 11.52 -8.31
C LYS A 4 8.94 11.89 -7.95
N THR A 5 8.00 11.73 -8.88
CA THR A 5 6.57 12.07 -8.68
C THR A 5 5.78 10.92 -8.05
N THR A 6 6.38 9.73 -7.97
CA THR A 6 5.75 8.50 -7.48
C THR A 6 6.62 7.82 -6.43
N ILE A 7 5.98 7.16 -5.48
CA ILE A 7 6.62 6.24 -4.54
C ILE A 7 6.34 4.81 -5.01
N SER A 8 7.36 3.96 -4.92
CA SER A 8 7.24 2.54 -5.25
C SER A 8 7.80 1.73 -4.10
N VAL A 9 6.98 0.82 -3.58
CA VAL A 9 7.29 -0.04 -2.45
C VAL A 9 7.02 -1.47 -2.90
N LEU A 10 7.93 -2.41 -2.63
CA LEU A 10 7.86 -3.74 -3.24
C LEU A 10 8.25 -4.85 -2.25
N GLU A 11 7.60 -6.00 -2.38
CA GLU A 11 7.97 -7.23 -1.70
C GLU A 11 7.58 -8.43 -2.58
N GLY A 12 8.55 -9.24 -3.01
CA GLY A 12 8.23 -10.45 -3.76
C GLY A 12 7.59 -10.14 -5.09
N ASN A 13 6.37 -10.66 -5.25
CA ASN A 13 5.57 -10.52 -6.47
C ASN A 13 4.58 -9.35 -6.36
N ASN A 14 4.55 -8.68 -5.20
CA ASN A 14 3.64 -7.60 -4.89
C ASN A 14 4.40 -6.28 -4.88
N PHE A 15 3.87 -5.27 -5.58
CA PHE A 15 4.40 -3.92 -5.48
C PHE A 15 3.29 -2.89 -5.55
N VAL A 16 3.49 -1.79 -4.84
CA VAL A 16 2.56 -0.66 -4.79
C VAL A 16 3.26 0.56 -5.37
N VAL A 17 2.58 1.21 -6.32
CA VAL A 17 2.99 2.50 -6.87
C VAL A 17 1.91 3.53 -6.54
N SER A 18 2.30 4.59 -5.83
CA SER A 18 1.42 5.68 -5.42
C SER A 18 2.05 7.04 -5.72
N ASP A 19 1.27 8.12 -5.62
CA ASP A 19 1.81 9.48 -5.61
C ASP A 19 2.51 9.79 -4.27
N LEU A 20 2.98 11.04 -4.12
CA LEU A 20 3.64 11.53 -2.90
C LEU A 20 2.69 11.69 -1.69
N ARG A 21 1.38 11.57 -1.87
CA ARG A 21 0.39 11.52 -0.78
C ARG A 21 0.17 10.09 -0.28
N GLY A 22 0.65 9.09 -1.01
CA GLY A 22 0.26 7.69 -0.83
C GLY A 22 -1.01 7.33 -1.58
N ASP A 23 -1.56 8.24 -2.39
CA ASP A 23 -2.77 8.01 -3.16
C ASP A 23 -2.48 7.18 -4.43
N ILE A 24 -3.42 6.32 -4.77
CA ILE A 24 -3.44 5.57 -6.02
C ILE A 24 -4.62 6.10 -6.83
N ASP A 25 -4.35 6.68 -8.00
CA ASP A 25 -5.35 7.09 -8.97
C ASP A 25 -4.86 6.70 -10.37
N ALA A 26 -5.10 5.44 -10.71
CA ALA A 26 -4.65 4.87 -11.97
C ALA A 26 -5.11 5.70 -13.18
N SER A 27 -4.18 5.97 -14.09
CA SER A 27 -4.48 6.55 -15.40
C SER A 27 -3.72 5.82 -16.50
N LEU A 28 -3.99 6.15 -17.76
CA LEU A 28 -3.23 5.58 -18.89
C LEU A 28 -1.77 6.06 -18.91
N SER A 29 -1.50 7.24 -18.35
CA SER A 29 -0.16 7.84 -18.31
C SER A 29 0.64 7.49 -17.06
N GLU A 30 -0.03 7.10 -15.97
CA GLU A 30 0.61 6.82 -14.69
C GLU A 30 0.21 5.41 -14.20
N PRO A 31 1.16 4.47 -14.12
CA PRO A 31 0.88 3.10 -13.69
C PRO A 31 0.78 3.01 -12.16
N LEU A 32 -0.03 3.88 -11.53
CA LEU A 32 -0.34 3.79 -10.10
C LEU A 32 -1.19 2.53 -9.86
N GLY A 33 -0.91 1.82 -8.77
CA GLY A 33 -1.66 0.62 -8.42
C GLY A 33 -1.00 -0.26 -7.37
N LEU A 34 -1.78 -1.16 -6.80
CA LEU A 34 -1.28 -2.40 -6.19
C LEU A 34 -1.22 -3.46 -7.28
N PHE A 35 -0.05 -4.03 -7.51
CA PHE A 35 0.19 -5.05 -8.51
C PHE A 35 0.61 -6.35 -7.85
N ALA A 36 0.09 -7.45 -8.37
CA ALA A 36 0.46 -8.81 -8.00
C ALA A 36 0.37 -9.70 -9.25
N TRP A 37 1.33 -10.59 -9.46
CA TRP A 37 1.38 -11.48 -10.64
C TRP A 37 1.10 -10.73 -11.97
N ASP A 38 1.82 -9.63 -12.20
CA ASP A 38 1.72 -8.76 -13.38
C ASP A 38 0.33 -8.15 -13.64
N THR A 39 -0.55 -8.15 -12.63
CA THR A 39 -1.90 -7.61 -12.69
C THR A 39 -2.12 -6.53 -11.64
N ARG A 40 -2.80 -5.44 -11.99
CA ARG A 40 -3.23 -4.39 -11.06
C ARG A 40 -4.48 -4.80 -10.28
N PHE A 41 -4.28 -5.23 -9.04
CA PHE A 41 -5.37 -5.61 -8.12
C PHE A 41 -6.08 -4.42 -7.47
N LEU A 42 -5.44 -3.26 -7.40
CA LEU A 42 -6.08 -2.02 -6.92
C LEU A 42 -5.67 -0.86 -7.83
N SER A 43 -6.65 -0.19 -8.41
CA SER A 43 -6.47 0.94 -9.34
C SER A 43 -6.83 2.28 -8.71
N ARG A 44 -7.57 2.28 -7.59
CA ARG A 44 -7.84 3.47 -6.80
C ARG A 44 -7.67 3.20 -5.31
N TRP A 45 -7.00 4.12 -4.62
CA TRP A 45 -6.82 4.16 -3.17
C TRP A 45 -6.60 5.61 -2.74
N LEU A 46 -7.67 6.33 -2.42
CA LEU A 46 -7.63 7.77 -2.17
C LEU A 46 -8.06 8.09 -0.74
N LEU A 47 -7.22 8.83 -0.03
CA LEU A 47 -7.58 9.41 1.25
C LEU A 47 -8.22 10.79 1.04
N THR A 48 -9.41 11.01 1.60
CA THR A 48 -9.97 12.35 1.77
C THR A 48 -10.36 12.61 3.21
N VAL A 49 -10.20 13.86 3.63
CA VAL A 49 -10.67 14.39 4.92
C VAL A 49 -11.60 15.54 4.62
N ASP A 50 -12.83 15.46 5.09
CA ASP A 50 -13.93 16.38 4.77
C ASP A 50 -14.12 16.58 3.25
N GLY A 51 -13.94 15.50 2.49
CA GLY A 51 -14.08 15.48 1.03
C GLY A 51 -12.93 16.13 0.26
N GLN A 52 -11.84 16.53 0.92
CA GLN A 52 -10.66 17.10 0.29
C GLN A 52 -9.47 16.14 0.36
N ARG A 53 -8.70 16.04 -0.73
CA ARG A 53 -7.43 15.31 -0.72
C ARG A 53 -6.40 16.09 0.12
N PRO A 54 -5.66 15.41 1.02
CA PRO A 54 -4.59 16.05 1.79
C PRO A 54 -3.49 16.66 0.90
N ASN A 55 -2.81 17.68 1.43
CA ASN A 55 -1.60 18.25 0.83
C ASN A 55 -0.35 17.56 1.40
N VAL A 56 0.68 17.41 0.58
CA VAL A 56 1.96 16.81 0.98
C VAL A 56 2.79 17.83 1.76
N LEU A 57 3.26 17.46 2.96
CA LEU A 57 4.33 18.16 3.65
C LEU A 57 5.69 17.53 3.33
N SER A 58 5.79 16.21 3.52
CA SER A 58 7.00 15.43 3.22
C SER A 58 6.65 13.95 3.03
N THR A 59 7.59 13.21 2.45
CA THR A 59 7.50 11.76 2.29
C THR A 59 8.84 11.14 2.67
N ASP A 60 8.81 10.23 3.62
CA ASP A 60 9.99 9.50 4.09
C ASP A 60 9.93 8.06 3.58
N ASP A 61 10.77 7.76 2.58
CA ASP A 61 11.02 6.42 2.04
C ASP A 61 12.08 5.73 2.92
N LEU A 62 11.62 5.14 4.02
CA LEU A 62 12.48 4.64 5.09
C LEU A 62 13.10 3.27 4.77
N ASP A 63 12.35 2.39 4.11
CA ASP A 63 12.79 1.06 3.67
C ASP A 63 12.04 0.66 2.36
N TYR A 64 12.58 -0.28 1.57
CA TYR A 64 11.98 -0.67 0.28
C TYR A 64 10.56 -1.26 0.36
N PHE A 65 10.13 -1.64 1.57
CA PHE A 65 8.83 -2.23 1.88
C PHE A 65 7.96 -1.34 2.80
N TYR A 66 8.48 -0.20 3.24
CA TYR A 66 7.82 0.68 4.20
C TYR A 66 8.03 2.16 3.89
N VAL A 67 6.92 2.90 3.75
CA VAL A 67 6.93 4.34 3.51
C VAL A 67 6.05 5.05 4.52
N GLN A 68 6.44 6.27 4.89
CA GLN A 68 5.65 7.18 5.69
C GLN A 68 5.38 8.48 4.94
N PHE A 69 4.12 8.91 4.92
CA PHE A 69 3.67 10.15 4.29
C PHE A 69 3.20 11.11 5.39
N PHE A 70 3.73 12.34 5.35
CA PHE A 70 3.30 13.42 6.24
C PHE A 70 2.47 14.42 5.43
N LEU A 71 1.22 14.55 5.81
CA LEU A 71 0.21 15.31 5.08
C LEU A 71 -0.51 16.27 6.03
N VAL A 72 -1.24 17.20 5.43
CA VAL A 72 -2.15 18.13 6.12
C VAL A 72 -3.48 18.16 5.40
N PRO A 73 -4.59 18.47 6.07
CA PRO A 73 -5.87 18.60 5.39
C PRO A 73 -5.79 19.54 4.19
N GLY A 74 -6.50 19.22 3.13
CA GLY A 74 -6.65 20.11 1.98
C GLY A 74 -7.48 21.33 2.38
N THR A 75 -6.87 22.51 2.49
CA THR A 75 -7.57 23.72 2.94
C THR A 75 -8.27 24.48 1.80
N GLY A 76 -8.17 24.00 0.55
CA GLY A 76 -8.68 24.71 -0.63
C GLY A 76 -8.06 26.10 -0.87
N THR A 77 -7.10 26.51 -0.04
CA THR A 77 -6.45 27.82 -0.03
C THR A 77 -4.92 27.65 0.06
N VAL A 78 -4.17 28.71 -0.26
CA VAL A 78 -2.70 28.69 -0.27
C VAL A 78 -2.09 28.69 1.14
N TYR A 79 -2.89 28.97 2.18
CA TYR A 79 -2.43 28.93 3.56
C TYR A 79 -2.56 27.53 4.15
N VAL A 80 -1.43 26.99 4.58
CA VAL A 80 -1.34 25.78 5.40
C VAL A 80 -1.23 26.24 6.85
N ASP A 81 -2.37 26.54 7.45
CA ASP A 81 -2.48 26.66 8.90
C ASP A 81 -2.87 25.28 9.41
N SER A 82 -1.88 24.39 9.54
CA SER A 82 -2.13 22.96 9.76
C SER A 82 -2.28 22.65 11.23
N ASP A 83 -3.38 23.13 11.80
CA ASP A 83 -3.91 22.73 13.10
C ASP A 83 -4.19 21.23 13.20
N LEU A 84 -4.21 20.53 12.07
CA LEU A 84 -4.27 19.07 11.99
C LEU A 84 -3.09 18.54 11.18
N SER A 85 -2.56 17.40 11.60
CA SER A 85 -1.58 16.63 10.82
C SER A 85 -2.13 15.26 10.49
N ILE A 86 -1.77 14.74 9.32
CA ILE A 86 -2.16 13.43 8.86
C ILE A 86 -0.88 12.64 8.59
N ILE A 87 -0.77 11.45 9.16
CA ILE A 87 0.35 10.54 8.95
C ILE A 87 -0.20 9.27 8.35
N ARG A 88 0.32 8.87 7.19
CA ARG A 88 0.05 7.55 6.61
C ARG A 88 1.31 6.71 6.69
N LYS A 89 1.20 5.47 7.13
CA LYS A 89 2.30 4.50 7.12
C LYS A 89 1.86 3.28 6.32
N ARG A 90 2.58 2.95 5.26
CA ARG A 90 2.28 1.79 4.42
C ARG A 90 3.38 0.77 4.51
N ALA A 91 3.01 -0.48 4.76
CA ALA A 91 3.89 -1.64 4.67
C ALA A 91 3.35 -2.58 3.58
N VAL A 92 4.18 -2.96 2.61
CA VAL A 92 3.80 -3.91 1.55
C VAL A 92 4.03 -5.34 2.01
N GLY A 93 3.14 -6.24 1.57
CA GLY A 93 2.97 -7.61 2.06
C GLY A 93 2.37 -8.51 0.96
N ASN A 94 1.46 -9.41 1.36
CA ASN A 94 0.48 -10.03 0.46
C ASN A 94 -0.65 -9.06 0.07
N GLY A 95 -0.28 -7.94 -0.56
CA GLY A 95 -1.06 -6.72 -0.65
C GLY A 95 -0.36 -5.59 0.11
N PHE A 96 -1.08 -4.87 0.97
CA PHE A 96 -0.44 -3.93 1.89
C PHE A 96 -1.28 -3.66 3.14
N HIS A 97 -0.60 -3.29 4.21
CA HIS A 97 -1.19 -2.68 5.39
C HIS A 97 -0.97 -1.17 5.35
N GLU A 98 -2.00 -0.40 5.72
CA GLU A 98 -1.91 1.04 5.86
C GLU A 98 -2.46 1.51 7.21
N GLU A 99 -1.67 2.27 7.97
CA GLU A 99 -2.11 3.00 9.16
C GLU A 99 -2.33 4.46 8.77
N VAL A 100 -3.50 5.01 9.09
CA VAL A 100 -3.82 6.44 8.94
C VAL A 100 -4.05 7.03 10.32
N THR A 101 -3.20 7.99 10.70
CA THR A 101 -3.30 8.75 11.95
C THR A 101 -3.61 10.21 11.64
N ILE A 102 -4.57 10.79 12.35
CA ILE A 102 -4.86 12.23 12.31
C ILE A 102 -4.64 12.80 13.72
N LEU A 103 -3.78 13.81 13.82
CA LEU A 103 -3.49 14.52 15.06
C LEU A 103 -4.20 15.87 15.07
N ASN A 104 -4.83 16.22 16.18
CA ASN A 104 -5.44 17.52 16.41
C ASN A 104 -4.55 18.38 17.30
N HIS A 105 -3.97 19.45 16.75
CA HIS A 105 -3.11 20.37 17.49
C HIS A 105 -3.85 21.57 18.09
N LYS A 106 -5.19 21.62 17.95
CA LYS A 106 -6.03 22.70 18.49
C LYS A 106 -6.29 22.49 19.97
N ASP A 107 -6.58 23.60 20.66
CA ASP A 107 -7.19 23.62 21.99
C ASP A 107 -8.71 23.33 21.99
N LYS A 108 -9.25 22.78 20.90
CA LYS A 108 -10.68 22.49 20.72
C LYS A 108 -10.87 21.14 20.03
N PRO A 109 -11.95 20.41 20.34
CA PRO A 109 -12.25 19.16 19.64
C PRO A 109 -12.60 19.43 18.17
N VAL A 110 -12.39 18.42 17.34
CA VAL A 110 -12.74 18.42 15.91
C VAL A 110 -13.54 17.18 15.54
N ASP A 111 -14.53 17.38 14.68
CA ASP A 111 -15.29 16.32 14.02
C ASP A 111 -14.92 16.29 12.55
N LEU A 112 -14.48 15.14 12.05
CA LEU A 112 -13.98 14.95 10.70
C LEU A 112 -14.70 13.80 10.01
N LYS A 113 -14.88 13.92 8.70
CA LYS A 113 -15.28 12.81 7.82
C LYS A 113 -14.06 12.31 7.07
N VAL A 114 -13.55 11.14 7.45
CA VAL A 114 -12.42 10.50 6.80
C VAL A 114 -12.95 9.45 5.84
N ARG A 115 -12.43 9.43 4.61
CA ARG A 115 -12.86 8.49 3.58
C ARG A 115 -11.66 7.88 2.87
N MET A 116 -11.66 6.56 2.78
CA MET A 116 -10.77 5.77 1.93
C MET A 116 -11.56 5.25 0.73
N GLU A 117 -11.37 5.85 -0.44
CA GLU A 117 -11.97 5.35 -1.68
C GLU A 117 -11.14 4.25 -2.30
N ALA A 118 -11.79 3.20 -2.80
CA ALA A 118 -11.14 2.04 -3.39
C ALA A 118 -11.81 1.62 -4.70
N ALA A 119 -10.99 1.22 -5.67
CA ALA A 119 -11.46 0.57 -6.89
C ALA A 119 -10.39 -0.36 -7.45
N ALA A 120 -10.82 -1.35 -8.23
CA ALA A 120 -9.96 -2.33 -8.89
C ALA A 120 -10.38 -2.48 -10.35
N ASP A 121 -9.41 -2.65 -11.25
CA ASP A 121 -9.64 -2.88 -12.68
C ASP A 121 -8.99 -4.17 -13.20
N PHE A 122 -8.14 -4.83 -12.40
CA PHE A 122 -7.48 -6.08 -12.76
C PHE A 122 -6.76 -6.01 -14.11
N ALA A 123 -6.27 -4.82 -14.47
CA ALA A 123 -5.54 -4.55 -15.70
C ALA A 123 -4.19 -5.27 -15.66
N ASP A 124 -3.82 -5.94 -16.74
CA ASP A 124 -2.49 -6.54 -16.86
C ASP A 124 -1.45 -5.46 -17.20
N LEU A 125 -0.23 -5.55 -16.68
CA LEU A 125 0.87 -4.61 -16.99
C LEU A 125 1.13 -4.49 -18.49
N PHE A 126 0.86 -5.55 -19.27
CA PHE A 126 1.01 -5.56 -20.72
C PHE A 126 -0.23 -5.00 -21.46
N GLU A 127 -1.39 -4.93 -20.81
CA GLU A 127 -2.63 -4.37 -21.39
C GLU A 127 -2.74 -2.84 -21.27
N VAL A 128 -1.91 -2.21 -20.43
CA VAL A 128 -1.93 -0.74 -20.19
C VAL A 128 -1.68 0.06 -21.48
N LYS A 129 -1.13 -0.57 -22.53
CA LYS A 129 -0.87 0.07 -23.84
C LYS A 129 -2.01 -0.04 -24.85
N ASP A 130 -2.86 -1.06 -24.77
CA ASP A 130 -3.79 -1.40 -25.87
C ASP A 130 -5.29 -1.33 -25.50
N ALA A 131 -5.64 -0.93 -24.27
CA ALA A 131 -7.03 -0.70 -23.82
C ALA A 131 -8.01 -1.84 -24.21
N LEU A 132 -7.54 -3.09 -24.12
CA LEU A 132 -8.33 -4.26 -24.46
C LEU A 132 -9.47 -4.43 -23.45
N LYS A 133 -10.71 -4.57 -23.95
CA LYS A 133 -11.85 -4.88 -23.08
C LYS A 133 -11.68 -6.26 -22.46
N LYS A 134 -11.67 -6.32 -21.12
CA LYS A 134 -11.73 -7.58 -20.37
C LYS A 134 -13.00 -8.34 -20.72
N LYS A 135 -12.88 -9.68 -20.79
CA LYS A 135 -13.98 -10.59 -21.16
C LYS A 135 -14.78 -11.10 -19.95
N GLY A 136 -14.28 -10.91 -18.74
CA GLY A 136 -14.96 -11.29 -17.50
C GLY A 136 -15.85 -10.18 -16.94
N GLU A 137 -16.45 -10.47 -15.80
CA GLU A 137 -17.38 -9.59 -15.09
C GLU A 137 -16.72 -9.02 -13.83
N PHE A 138 -16.90 -7.73 -13.61
CA PHE A 138 -16.50 -7.06 -12.37
C PHE A 138 -17.65 -7.10 -11.37
N TYR A 139 -17.32 -7.19 -10.09
CA TYR A 139 -18.31 -7.11 -9.00
C TYR A 139 -17.71 -6.46 -7.76
N GLN A 140 -18.60 -5.93 -6.92
CA GLN A 140 -18.30 -5.50 -5.56
C GLN A 140 -19.18 -6.30 -4.60
N ARG A 141 -18.64 -6.66 -3.44
CA ARG A 141 -19.38 -7.32 -2.37
C ARG A 141 -19.03 -6.65 -1.05
N ILE A 142 -20.05 -6.14 -0.38
CA ILE A 142 -19.94 -5.61 0.98
C ILE A 142 -20.28 -6.77 1.92
N GLU A 143 -19.36 -7.12 2.78
CA GLU A 143 -19.56 -8.07 3.87
C GLU A 143 -19.55 -7.30 5.20
N SER A 144 -19.80 -7.98 6.32
CA SER A 144 -19.94 -7.32 7.63
C SER A 144 -18.70 -6.57 8.10
N ASP A 145 -17.51 -6.95 7.65
CA ASP A 145 -16.22 -6.42 8.10
C ASP A 145 -15.29 -5.97 6.96
N ARG A 146 -15.73 -6.06 5.71
CA ARG A 146 -14.85 -5.85 4.54
C ARG A 146 -15.58 -5.43 3.27
N LEU A 147 -14.84 -4.71 2.43
CA LEU A 147 -15.16 -4.51 1.03
C LEU A 147 -14.37 -5.49 0.17
N VAL A 148 -15.05 -6.21 -0.71
CA VAL A 148 -14.42 -7.07 -1.73
C VAL A 148 -14.66 -6.49 -3.11
N LEU A 149 -13.58 -6.21 -3.81
CA LEU A 149 -13.56 -5.82 -5.22
C LEU A 149 -13.14 -7.04 -6.04
N GLY A 150 -13.91 -7.43 -7.05
CA GLY A 150 -13.71 -8.70 -7.73
C GLY A 150 -13.84 -8.65 -9.25
N TYR A 151 -13.16 -9.60 -9.90
CA TYR A 151 -13.27 -9.89 -11.31
C TYR A 151 -13.35 -11.40 -11.52
N ARG A 152 -14.35 -11.85 -12.26
CA ARG A 152 -14.57 -13.27 -12.57
C ARG A 152 -14.60 -13.50 -14.08
N ARG A 153 -13.89 -14.53 -14.52
CA ARG A 153 -13.99 -15.07 -15.88
C ARG A 153 -14.00 -16.60 -15.82
N GLU A 154 -15.16 -17.20 -16.07
CA GLU A 154 -15.36 -18.65 -15.92
C GLU A 154 -14.93 -19.11 -14.50
N GLN A 155 -13.96 -20.03 -14.39
CA GLN A 155 -13.43 -20.51 -13.11
C GLN A 155 -12.34 -19.61 -12.50
N PHE A 156 -11.91 -18.58 -13.22
CA PHE A 156 -10.87 -17.67 -12.80
C PHE A 156 -11.44 -16.50 -12.02
N ILE A 157 -10.96 -16.28 -10.80
CA ILE A 157 -11.40 -15.19 -9.91
C ILE A 157 -10.17 -14.43 -9.40
N ARG A 158 -10.24 -13.11 -9.48
CA ARG A 158 -9.34 -12.18 -8.81
C ARG A 158 -10.16 -11.33 -7.87
N GLU A 159 -9.74 -11.24 -6.61
CA GLU A 159 -10.38 -10.37 -5.62
C GLU A 159 -9.33 -9.53 -4.88
N THR A 160 -9.76 -8.35 -4.46
CA THR A 160 -9.04 -7.50 -3.52
C THR A 160 -9.96 -7.28 -2.33
N SER A 161 -9.54 -7.73 -1.16
CA SER A 161 -10.30 -7.61 0.10
C SER A 161 -9.71 -6.47 0.93
N ILE A 162 -10.57 -5.60 1.45
CA ILE A 162 -10.19 -4.44 2.25
C ILE A 162 -10.93 -4.50 3.58
N THR A 163 -10.18 -4.55 4.69
CA THR A 163 -10.71 -4.54 6.06
C THR A 163 -10.15 -3.37 6.86
N SER A 164 -10.83 -2.97 7.94
CA SER A 164 -10.30 -2.02 8.92
C SER A 164 -10.54 -2.50 10.35
N ASP A 165 -9.65 -2.13 11.28
CA ASP A 165 -9.83 -2.34 12.71
C ASP A 165 -10.78 -1.32 13.35
N ALA A 166 -10.88 -0.14 12.76
CA ALA A 166 -11.79 0.93 13.14
C ALA A 166 -13.18 0.70 12.54
N SER A 167 -14.22 1.03 13.30
CA SER A 167 -15.60 0.96 12.85
C SER A 167 -15.82 1.91 11.68
N ALA A 168 -16.17 1.36 10.51
CA ALA A 168 -16.37 2.10 9.27
C ALA A 168 -17.76 1.83 8.70
N ASP A 169 -18.32 2.82 8.03
CA ASP A 169 -19.43 2.63 7.10
C ASP A 169 -18.85 2.23 5.73
N ILE A 170 -19.22 1.05 5.25
CA ILE A 170 -18.64 0.43 4.05
C ILE A 170 -19.69 0.42 2.92
N ASP A 171 -19.29 0.91 1.75
CA ASP A 171 -20.09 0.91 0.53
C ASP A 171 -19.31 0.30 -0.65
N GLU A 172 -19.90 0.25 -1.86
CA GLU A 172 -19.26 -0.30 -3.05
C GLU A 172 -18.00 0.45 -3.53
N HIS A 173 -17.68 1.60 -2.94
CA HIS A 173 -16.61 2.50 -3.33
C HIS A 173 -15.54 2.69 -2.25
N GLY A 174 -15.66 2.06 -1.08
CA GLY A 174 -14.67 2.21 0.00
C GLY A 174 -15.22 2.24 1.42
N LEU A 175 -14.46 2.86 2.33
CA LEU A 175 -14.70 2.92 3.77
C LEU A 175 -14.76 4.36 4.28
N SER A 176 -15.81 4.70 5.04
CA SER A 176 -16.04 6.02 5.65
C SER A 176 -15.96 5.94 7.17
N PHE A 177 -15.30 6.92 7.79
CA PHE A 177 -15.14 7.03 9.24
C PHE A 177 -15.67 8.40 9.71
N ALA A 178 -16.57 8.38 10.69
CA ALA A 178 -16.95 9.58 11.43
C ALA A 178 -16.03 9.69 12.65
N VAL A 179 -15.15 10.69 12.64
CA VAL A 179 -14.03 10.79 13.57
C VAL A 179 -14.21 11.98 14.49
N HIS A 180 -14.17 11.75 15.79
CA HIS A 180 -14.12 12.80 16.81
C HIS A 180 -12.74 12.78 17.48
N ILE A 181 -12.05 13.92 17.50
CA ILE A 181 -10.72 14.03 18.12
C ILE A 181 -10.73 15.18 19.13
N GLU A 182 -10.45 14.86 20.39
CA GLU A 182 -10.31 15.84 21.46
C GLU A 182 -9.13 16.81 21.22
N PRO A 183 -9.06 17.96 21.93
CA PRO A 183 -7.90 18.84 21.89
C PRO A 183 -6.59 18.08 22.14
N HIS A 184 -5.57 18.31 21.33
CA HIS A 184 -4.27 17.62 21.43
C HIS A 184 -4.33 16.08 21.32
N GLY A 185 -5.46 15.55 20.86
CA GLY A 185 -5.71 14.13 20.68
C GLY A 185 -5.31 13.62 19.30
N GLU A 186 -5.46 12.31 19.11
CA GLU A 186 -5.28 11.66 17.82
C GLU A 186 -6.36 10.60 17.57
N TRP A 187 -6.59 10.31 16.30
CA TRP A 187 -7.37 9.17 15.85
C TRP A 187 -6.53 8.34 14.88
N THR A 188 -6.60 7.03 14.98
CA THR A 188 -5.88 6.10 14.12
C THR A 188 -6.81 4.99 13.62
N ALA A 189 -6.66 4.63 12.34
CA ALA A 189 -7.26 3.43 11.76
C ALA A 189 -6.20 2.63 11.00
N SER A 190 -6.24 1.31 11.19
CA SER A 190 -5.47 0.32 10.43
C SER A 190 -6.35 -0.25 9.33
N LEU A 191 -5.82 -0.30 8.11
CA LEU A 191 -6.46 -0.89 6.95
C LEU A 191 -5.58 -2.00 6.38
N GLU A 192 -6.19 -3.15 6.09
CA GLU A 192 -5.52 -4.28 5.45
C GLU A 192 -6.11 -4.46 4.05
N VAL A 193 -5.24 -4.49 3.04
CA VAL A 193 -5.60 -4.76 1.66
C VAL A 193 -4.93 -6.06 1.23
N VAL A 194 -5.71 -7.08 0.90
CA VAL A 194 -5.23 -8.41 0.53
C VAL A 194 -5.63 -8.76 -0.90
N THR A 195 -4.70 -9.30 -1.68
CA THR A 195 -4.95 -9.81 -3.03
C THR A 195 -5.26 -11.31 -2.99
N VAL A 196 -6.25 -11.73 -3.78
CA VAL A 196 -6.70 -13.13 -3.84
C VAL A 196 -6.81 -13.58 -5.30
N LEU A 197 -6.21 -14.72 -5.62
CA LEU A 197 -6.24 -15.34 -6.94
C LEU A 197 -6.72 -16.78 -6.84
N VAL A 198 -7.80 -17.12 -7.55
CA VAL A 198 -8.33 -18.50 -7.63
C VAL A 198 -8.40 -18.91 -9.10
N GLY A 199 -7.77 -20.02 -9.48
CA GLY A 199 -7.91 -20.57 -10.84
C GLY A 199 -6.73 -21.38 -11.42
N PHE A 200 -5.58 -21.47 -10.75
CA PHE A 200 -4.44 -22.26 -11.22
C PHE A 200 -4.27 -23.56 -10.44
N GLY A 201 -5.13 -24.57 -10.66
CA GLY A 201 -4.89 -25.99 -10.31
C GLY A 201 -4.66 -26.38 -8.84
N GLU A 202 -4.34 -25.43 -7.97
CA GLU A 202 -4.19 -25.54 -6.53
C GLU A 202 -4.88 -24.32 -5.94
N ASN A 203 -5.67 -24.55 -4.89
CA ASN A 203 -6.21 -23.48 -4.07
C ASN A 203 -5.04 -22.78 -3.38
N HIS A 204 -4.39 -21.82 -4.05
CA HIS A 204 -3.54 -20.83 -3.38
C HIS A 204 -4.45 -19.87 -2.61
N LYS A 205 -5.10 -20.41 -1.57
CA LYS A 205 -5.53 -19.62 -0.44
C LYS A 205 -4.27 -19.32 0.38
N GLU A 206 -3.43 -18.39 -0.09
CA GLU A 206 -2.61 -17.64 0.87
C GLU A 206 -3.50 -16.61 1.56
N ALA A 207 -4.56 -17.12 2.21
CA ALA A 207 -5.24 -16.43 3.28
C ALA A 207 -4.42 -16.71 4.54
N THR A 208 -3.25 -16.09 4.65
CA THR A 208 -2.59 -15.93 5.94
C THR A 208 -3.07 -14.61 6.51
N GLY A 209 -3.74 -14.72 7.66
CA GLY A 209 -4.49 -13.64 8.30
C GLY A 209 -3.67 -12.39 8.55
N GLY A 210 -4.41 -11.28 8.68
CA GLY A 210 -3.88 -9.95 8.94
C GLY A 210 -2.82 -9.95 10.03
N HIS A 211 -1.61 -9.63 9.64
CA HIS A 211 -0.56 -9.20 10.54
C HIS A 211 -0.58 -7.67 10.47
N GLY A 212 -1.19 -7.04 11.48
CA GLY A 212 -1.21 -5.56 11.57
C GLY A 212 0.17 -4.97 11.32
N GLY A 213 0.23 -3.74 10.81
CA GLY A 213 1.44 -3.17 10.20
C GLY A 213 2.71 -3.20 11.06
N SER A 214 2.58 -3.26 12.38
CA SER A 214 3.70 -3.45 13.31
C SER A 214 4.29 -4.87 13.27
N GLN A 215 3.48 -5.91 13.10
CA GLN A 215 3.92 -7.30 12.94
C GLN A 215 4.51 -7.54 11.55
N ALA A 216 3.84 -7.11 10.47
CA ALA A 216 4.37 -7.23 9.11
C ALA A 216 5.74 -6.53 8.98
N ARG A 217 5.87 -5.33 9.55
CA ARG A 217 7.16 -4.61 9.64
C ARG A 217 8.18 -5.35 10.49
N SER A 218 7.79 -5.90 11.64
CA SER A 218 8.71 -6.66 12.51
C SER A 218 9.22 -7.93 11.83
N GLU A 219 8.35 -8.65 11.13
CA GLU A 219 8.69 -9.86 10.40
C GLU A 219 9.59 -9.56 9.22
N MET A 220 9.30 -8.50 8.46
CA MET A 220 10.14 -8.13 7.33
C MET A 220 11.48 -7.57 7.76
N ARG A 221 11.51 -6.75 8.82
CA ARG A 221 12.75 -6.29 9.44
C ARG A 221 13.58 -7.47 9.96
N ARG A 222 12.95 -8.46 10.59
CA ARG A 222 13.61 -9.69 11.05
C ARG A 222 14.11 -10.53 9.88
N SER A 223 13.38 -10.58 8.76
CA SER A 223 13.81 -11.24 7.52
C SER A 223 15.07 -10.56 6.95
N LEU A 224 15.11 -9.23 6.95
CA LEU A 224 16.27 -8.45 6.52
C LEU A 224 17.46 -8.59 7.47
N GLU A 225 17.22 -8.61 8.78
CA GLU A 225 18.26 -8.85 9.79
C GLU A 225 18.88 -10.25 9.60
N LYS A 226 18.05 -11.30 9.44
CA LYS A 226 18.52 -12.65 9.13
C LYS A 226 19.29 -12.72 7.81
N LEU A 227 18.86 -11.99 6.79
CA LEU A 227 19.58 -11.92 5.52
C LEU A 227 20.95 -11.23 5.72
N GLY A 228 20.99 -10.13 6.47
CA GLY A 228 22.22 -9.43 6.81
C GLY A 228 23.20 -10.27 7.64
N GLU A 229 22.70 -11.23 8.43
CA GLU A 229 23.53 -12.23 9.12
C GLU A 229 24.10 -13.29 8.17
N ALA A 230 23.34 -13.68 7.15
CA ALA A 230 23.76 -14.69 6.16
C ALA A 230 24.68 -14.13 5.07
N LEU A 231 24.70 -12.81 4.87
CA LEU A 231 25.50 -12.14 3.85
C LEU A 231 26.88 -11.70 4.38
N PRO A 232 27.92 -11.63 3.52
CA PRO A 232 29.24 -11.18 3.92
C PRO A 232 29.21 -9.78 4.54
N ARG A 233 30.11 -9.50 5.49
CA ARG A 233 30.26 -8.14 6.05
C ARG A 233 31.44 -7.44 5.38
N LEU A 234 31.16 -6.30 4.73
CA LEU A 234 32.22 -5.44 4.22
C LEU A 234 32.74 -4.53 5.34
N SER A 235 34.04 -4.63 5.64
CA SER A 235 34.76 -3.70 6.50
C SER A 235 35.85 -3.02 5.68
N CYS A 236 35.81 -1.69 5.60
CA CYS A 236 36.82 -0.91 4.89
C CYS A 236 36.86 0.53 5.41
N ASP A 237 37.98 1.23 5.24
CA ASP A 237 38.14 2.60 5.75
C ASP A 237 37.46 3.67 4.89
N TRP A 238 36.75 3.28 3.82
CA TRP A 238 36.03 4.19 2.94
C TRP A 238 34.52 4.22 3.26
N PRO A 239 34.00 5.29 3.90
CA PRO A 239 32.60 5.32 4.34
C PRO A 239 31.59 5.21 3.20
N SER A 240 31.87 5.83 2.04
CA SER A 240 31.00 5.76 0.87
C SER A 240 30.81 4.33 0.36
N LEU A 241 31.87 3.52 0.40
CA LEU A 241 31.80 2.12 -0.02
C LEU A 241 31.00 1.28 0.98
N GLN A 242 31.13 1.53 2.29
CA GLN A 242 30.30 0.87 3.29
C GLN A 242 28.81 1.20 3.11
N VAL A 243 28.48 2.48 2.89
CA VAL A 243 27.10 2.92 2.63
C VAL A 243 26.55 2.29 1.36
N THR A 244 27.33 2.29 0.28
CA THR A 244 26.95 1.67 -1.00
C THR A 244 26.73 0.18 -0.85
N TYR A 245 27.59 -0.52 -0.13
CA TYR A 245 27.44 -1.95 0.12
C TYR A 245 26.16 -2.26 0.90
N ARG A 246 25.89 -1.52 1.99
CA ARG A 246 24.63 -1.68 2.75
C ARG A 246 23.41 -1.43 1.87
N ARG A 247 23.44 -0.39 1.03
CA ARG A 247 22.34 -0.10 0.11
C ARG A 247 22.12 -1.24 -0.89
N ASN A 248 23.19 -1.78 -1.48
CA ASN A 248 23.09 -2.93 -2.39
C ASN A 248 22.48 -4.17 -1.72
N LEU A 249 22.75 -4.43 -0.43
CA LEU A 249 22.13 -5.55 0.28
C LEU A 249 20.61 -5.36 0.41
N VAL A 250 20.16 -4.13 0.68
CA VAL A 250 18.75 -3.76 0.75
C VAL A 250 18.10 -3.88 -0.63
N ASP A 251 18.77 -3.38 -1.67
CA ASP A 251 18.27 -3.48 -3.05
C ASP A 251 18.18 -4.95 -3.51
N LEU A 252 19.16 -5.79 -3.15
CA LEU A 252 19.16 -7.23 -3.46
C LEU A 252 18.08 -7.99 -2.68
N ALA A 253 17.78 -7.57 -1.45
CA ALA A 253 16.66 -8.10 -0.68
C ALA A 253 15.31 -7.75 -1.34
N ALA A 254 15.19 -6.53 -1.88
CA ALA A 254 14.02 -6.07 -2.60
C ALA A 254 13.78 -6.91 -3.87
N LEU A 255 14.83 -7.33 -4.57
CA LEU A 255 14.72 -8.17 -5.78
C LEU A 255 14.31 -9.63 -5.51
N ARG A 256 14.02 -10.05 -4.29
CA ARG A 256 13.68 -11.44 -4.01
C ARG A 256 12.26 -11.75 -4.51
N PHE A 257 12.16 -12.58 -5.54
CA PHE A 257 10.96 -13.18 -6.09
C PHE A 257 10.71 -14.56 -5.47
N PHE A 258 9.44 -14.89 -5.17
CA PHE A 258 9.06 -16.20 -4.64
C PHE A 258 8.15 -16.91 -5.66
N PRO A 259 8.68 -17.88 -6.42
CA PRO A 259 7.89 -18.59 -7.42
C PRO A 259 6.84 -19.48 -6.76
N LEU A 260 5.64 -19.52 -7.35
CA LEU A 260 4.62 -20.51 -6.96
C LEU A 260 5.13 -21.96 -7.13
N THR A 261 6.09 -22.18 -8.04
CA THR A 261 6.68 -23.49 -8.32
C THR A 261 7.74 -23.94 -7.30
N LEU A 262 8.22 -23.05 -6.42
CA LEU A 262 9.26 -23.34 -5.43
C LEU A 262 8.93 -22.70 -4.06
N PRO A 263 8.01 -23.29 -3.27
CA PRO A 263 7.62 -22.76 -1.97
C PRO A 263 8.83 -22.61 -1.02
N GLY A 264 9.03 -21.41 -0.48
CA GLY A 264 10.08 -21.12 0.50
C GLY A 264 11.48 -20.83 -0.06
N GLN A 265 11.68 -20.89 -1.38
CA GLN A 265 12.94 -20.45 -2.00
C GLN A 265 12.76 -19.10 -2.69
N ALA A 266 13.63 -18.14 -2.36
CA ALA A 266 13.69 -16.87 -3.06
C ALA A 266 14.64 -17.00 -4.26
N LEU A 267 14.19 -16.57 -5.43
CA LEU A 267 15.03 -16.31 -6.60
C LEU A 267 15.18 -14.80 -6.79
N PRO A 268 16.30 -14.30 -7.32
CA PRO A 268 16.34 -12.90 -7.75
C PRO A 268 15.37 -12.70 -8.92
N ALA A 269 14.56 -11.65 -8.86
CA ALA A 269 13.79 -11.16 -9.99
C ALA A 269 14.76 -10.77 -11.12
N ALA A 270 14.57 -11.36 -12.29
CA ALA A 270 15.33 -10.99 -13.48
C ALA A 270 14.69 -9.74 -14.11
N GLY A 271 15.51 -8.75 -14.45
CA GLY A 271 15.13 -7.57 -15.22
C GLY A 271 15.29 -7.78 -16.72
#